data_AF-A0A2T5K0Z8-F1
#
_entry.id   AF-A0A2T5K0Z8-F1
#
_cell.length_a   1.000
_cell.length_b   1.000
_cell.length_c   1.000
_cell.angle_alpha   90.00
_cell.angle_beta   90.00
_cell.angle_gamma   90.00
#
_symmetry.space_group_name_H-M   'P 1'
#
loop_
_entity.id
_entity.type
_entity.pdbx_description
1 polymer ?
#
loop_
_entity_poly.entity_id
_entity_poly.type
_entity_poly.pdbx_seq_one_letter_code
_entity_poly.pdbx_strand_id
1 'polypeptide(L)'
;MNYVDGFVAAVPTANREIFRQHAAAAAVVFREYGALNVVECWGDDVPEGKLTSFPMAVKREADETVAFSWVTWPSREVRDEAWKKMMADPRMQPDVNPMPFDGKRVIFGGFEVIVEA
;
A
#
# COMPACT_ATOMS: atom_id res chain seq x y z
N MET A 1 -17.21 9.64 -8.27
CA MET A 1 -16.76 10.01 -6.91
C MET A 1 -15.43 9.31 -6.68
N ASN A 2 -14.53 9.95 -5.91
CA ASN A 2 -13.21 9.39 -5.64
C ASN A 2 -13.33 7.98 -5.04
N TYR A 3 -12.40 7.11 -5.39
CA TYR A 3 -12.31 5.73 -4.89
C TYR A 3 -10.91 5.50 -4.31
N VAL A 4 -10.79 4.67 -3.29
CA VAL A 4 -9.52 4.47 -2.58
C VAL A 4 -9.19 2.98 -2.55
N ASP A 5 -7.96 2.63 -2.92
CA ASP A 5 -7.37 1.38 -2.42
C ASP A 5 -6.59 1.68 -1.14
N GLY A 6 -6.88 0.96 -0.06
CA GLY A 6 -6.15 1.05 1.20
C GLY A 6 -5.31 -0.21 1.44
N PHE A 7 -4.14 -0.05 2.03
CA PHE A 7 -3.19 -1.13 2.32
C PHE A 7 -2.61 -1.00 3.72
N VAL A 8 -2.36 -2.14 4.35
CA VAL A 8 -1.54 -2.23 5.55
C VAL A 8 -0.56 -3.39 5.37
N ALA A 9 0.72 -3.14 5.65
CA ALA A 9 1.77 -4.14 5.58
C ALA A 9 2.63 -4.13 6.85
N ALA A 10 3.23 -5.28 7.18
CA ALA A 10 4.33 -5.36 8.13
C ALA A 10 5.64 -5.44 7.34
N VAL A 11 6.52 -4.46 7.55
CA VAL A 11 7.79 -4.34 6.81
C VAL A 11 8.94 -4.50 7.79
N PRO A 12 9.95 -5.34 7.54
CA PRO A 12 11.16 -5.39 8.34
C PRO A 12 11.71 -3.97 8.56
N THR A 13 11.96 -3.61 9.81
CA THR A 13 12.31 -2.22 10.16
C THR A 13 13.62 -1.79 9.48
N ALA A 14 14.56 -2.72 9.32
CA ALA A 14 15.79 -2.53 8.58
C ALA A 14 15.57 -2.19 7.08
N ASN A 15 14.41 -2.56 6.52
CA ASN A 15 14.07 -2.34 5.11
C ASN A 15 13.36 -1.01 4.85
N ARG A 16 13.27 -0.08 5.83
CA ARG A 16 12.55 1.19 5.66
C ARG A 16 12.90 1.94 4.37
N GLU A 17 14.19 2.07 4.07
CA GLU A 17 14.64 2.79 2.87
C GLU A 17 14.37 2.00 1.58
N ILE A 18 14.48 0.66 1.63
CA ILE A 18 14.14 -0.22 0.51
C ILE A 18 12.64 -0.13 0.21
N PHE A 19 11.79 -0.13 1.25
CA PHE A 19 10.36 0.11 1.14
C PHE A 19 10.04 1.46 0.54
N ARG A 20 10.70 2.54 1.00
CA ARG A 20 10.52 3.88 0.42
C ARG A 20 10.84 3.90 -1.08
N GLN A 21 11.91 3.24 -1.50
CA GLN A 21 12.31 3.16 -2.91
C GLN A 21 11.33 2.31 -3.74
N HIS A 22 10.95 1.12 -3.23
CA HIS A 22 9.94 0.25 -3.82
C HIS A 22 8.62 0.99 -4.07
N ALA A 23 8.14 1.70 -3.05
CA ALA A 23 6.90 2.44 -3.11
C ALA A 23 6.99 3.68 -4.02
N ALA A 24 8.13 4.38 -4.03
CA ALA A 24 8.35 5.50 -4.95
C ALA A 24 8.34 5.04 -6.42
N ALA A 25 8.92 3.87 -6.72
CA ALA A 25 8.88 3.29 -8.06
C ALA A 25 7.46 2.89 -8.47
N ALA A 26 6.73 2.22 -7.57
CA ALA A 26 5.33 1.85 -7.81
C ALA A 26 4.43 3.07 -7.99
N ALA A 27 4.66 4.14 -7.22
CA ALA A 27 3.88 5.37 -7.30
C ALA A 27 3.93 6.00 -8.69
N VAL A 28 5.08 5.97 -9.38
CA VAL A 28 5.19 6.46 -10.77
C VAL A 28 4.21 5.71 -11.68
N VAL A 29 4.16 4.38 -11.58
CA VAL A 29 3.28 3.53 -12.39
C VAL A 29 1.81 3.79 -12.06
N PHE A 30 1.45 3.85 -10.77
CA PHE A 30 0.10 4.20 -10.34
C PHE A 30 -0.37 5.54 -10.95
N ARG A 31 0.49 6.56 -10.92
CA ARG A 31 0.22 7.89 -11.47
C ARG A 31 0.02 7.87 -12.97
N GLU A 32 0.87 7.15 -13.71
CA GLU A 32 0.74 6.98 -15.16
C GLU A 32 -0.58 6.30 -15.56
N TYR A 33 -1.12 5.43 -14.69
CA TYR A 33 -2.39 4.75 -14.92
C TYR A 33 -3.61 5.42 -14.29
N GLY A 34 -3.47 6.67 -13.84
CA GLY A 34 -4.60 7.52 -13.50
C GLY A 34 -4.88 7.68 -12.01
N ALA A 35 -3.98 7.23 -11.12
CA ALA A 35 -4.09 7.54 -9.70
C ALA A 35 -3.98 9.05 -9.45
N LEU A 36 -4.90 9.59 -8.64
CA LEU A 36 -4.92 10.99 -8.20
C LEU A 36 -3.97 11.28 -7.04
N ASN A 37 -3.64 10.28 -6.24
CA ASN A 37 -2.60 10.38 -5.22
C ASN A 37 -2.11 8.98 -4.82
N VAL A 38 -0.86 8.89 -4.36
CA VAL A 38 -0.27 7.68 -3.77
C VAL A 38 0.44 8.13 -2.49
N VAL A 39 0.01 7.59 -1.36
CA VAL A 39 0.53 7.98 -0.04
C VAL A 39 1.00 6.75 0.71
N GLU A 40 2.22 6.84 1.23
CA GLU A 40 2.91 5.78 1.94
C GLU A 40 3.37 6.31 3.29
N CYS A 41 2.82 5.76 4.37
CA CYS A 41 3.15 6.16 5.74
C CYS A 41 3.95 5.07 6.44
N TRP A 42 4.90 5.49 7.27
CA TRP A 42 5.67 4.61 8.13
C TRP A 42 5.16 4.74 9.57
N GLY A 43 4.96 3.63 10.27
CA GLY A 43 4.52 3.63 11.66
C GLY A 43 5.47 4.43 12.55
N ASP A 44 4.93 5.40 13.27
CA ASP A 44 5.65 6.27 14.21
C ASP A 44 5.10 6.07 15.62
N ASP A 45 3.81 6.39 15.82
CA ASP A 45 3.06 6.10 17.06
C ASP A 45 1.88 5.16 16.76
N VAL A 46 2.14 3.85 16.81
CA VAL A 46 1.16 2.80 16.50
C VAL A 46 0.92 1.95 17.75
N PRO A 47 -0.19 2.17 18.49
CA PRO A 47 -0.40 1.50 19.76
C PRO A 47 -0.72 0.02 19.58
N GLU A 48 -0.27 -0.78 20.54
CA GLU A 48 -0.68 -2.17 20.70
C GLU A 48 -2.11 -2.24 21.25
N GLY A 49 -2.81 -3.31 20.90
CA GLY A 49 -4.20 -3.55 21.28
C GLY A 49 -4.40 -4.86 22.02
N LYS A 50 -5.55 -5.00 22.71
CA LYS A 50 -5.93 -6.25 23.38
C LYS A 50 -6.83 -7.15 22.53
N LEU A 51 -7.66 -6.54 21.69
CA LEU A 51 -8.59 -7.24 20.80
C LEU A 51 -8.14 -7.12 19.35
N THR A 52 -7.80 -5.90 18.93
CA THR A 52 -7.31 -5.57 17.60
C THR A 52 -6.34 -4.39 17.68
N SER A 53 -5.43 -4.32 16.72
CA SER A 53 -4.51 -3.20 16.48
C SER A 53 -3.99 -3.30 15.05
N PHE A 54 -3.32 -2.26 14.55
CA PHE A 54 -2.61 -2.32 13.28
C PHE A 54 -1.55 -3.45 13.26
N PRO A 55 -0.66 -3.58 14.27
CA PRO A 55 0.25 -4.73 14.37
C PRO A 55 -0.46 -6.08 14.29
N MET A 56 -1.58 -6.26 15.00
CA MET A 56 -2.35 -7.50 14.98
C MET A 56 -2.98 -7.78 13.61
N ALA A 57 -3.45 -6.75 12.90
CA ALA A 57 -4.12 -6.88 11.61
C ALA A 57 -3.22 -7.50 10.53
N VAL A 58 -1.92 -7.19 10.58
CA VAL A 58 -0.91 -7.73 9.65
C VAL A 58 0.00 -8.78 10.30
N LYS A 59 -0.33 -9.25 11.50
CA LYS A 59 0.50 -10.18 12.29
C LYS A 59 1.98 -9.77 12.29
N ARG A 60 2.23 -8.51 12.65
CA ARG A 60 3.56 -7.89 12.67
C ARG A 60 4.47 -8.63 13.66
N GLU A 61 5.68 -8.98 13.23
CA GLU A 61 6.73 -9.52 14.08
C GLU A 61 7.50 -8.39 14.80
N ALA A 62 8.27 -8.74 15.84
CA ALA A 62 8.91 -7.75 16.71
C ALA A 62 9.91 -6.82 15.99
N ASP A 63 10.54 -7.30 14.91
CA ASP A 63 11.51 -6.57 14.10
C ASP A 63 10.88 -5.82 12.92
N GLU A 64 9.55 -5.83 12.80
CA GLU A 64 8.81 -5.18 11.73
C GLU A 64 8.11 -3.90 12.19
N THR A 65 7.87 -3.00 11.25
CA THR A 65 7.08 -1.78 11.43
C THR A 65 5.85 -1.83 10.51
N VAL A 66 4.73 -1.30 10.99
CA VAL A 66 3.53 -1.16 10.16
C VAL A 66 3.75 -0.06 9.12
N ALA A 67 3.47 -0.37 7.85
CA ALA A 67 3.25 0.63 6.81
C ALA A 67 1.75 0.74 6.55
N PHE A 68 1.25 1.97 6.47
CA PHE A 68 -0.14 2.28 6.12
C PHE A 68 -0.13 3.12 4.86
N SER A 69 -0.87 2.70 3.84
CA SER A 69 -0.84 3.40 2.56
C SER A 69 -2.17 3.37 1.84
N TRP A 70 -2.32 4.29 0.91
CA TRP A 70 -3.49 4.34 0.05
C TRP A 70 -3.20 4.97 -1.30
N VAL A 71 -4.03 4.60 -2.27
CA VAL A 71 -4.06 5.18 -3.61
C VAL A 71 -5.45 5.74 -3.85
N THR A 72 -5.52 7.02 -4.20
CA THR A 72 -6.78 7.70 -4.56
C THR A 72 -6.97 7.65 -6.07
N TRP A 73 -8.18 7.33 -6.51
CA TRP A 73 -8.57 7.18 -7.90
C TRP A 73 -9.76 8.06 -8.25
N PRO A 74 -9.93 8.49 -9.52
CA PRO A 74 -11.08 9.28 -9.94
C PRO A 74 -12.42 8.54 -9.82
N SER A 75 -12.38 7.22 -10.00
CA SER A 75 -13.52 6.32 -9.83
C SER A 75 -13.06 4.86 -9.71
N ARG A 76 -13.98 3.96 -9.33
CA ARG A 76 -13.72 2.51 -9.27
C ARG A 76 -13.38 1.94 -10.65
N GLU A 77 -14.03 2.42 -11.70
CA GLU A 77 -13.80 1.96 -13.07
C GLU A 77 -12.37 2.28 -13.53
N VAL A 78 -11.87 3.50 -13.22
CA VAL A 78 -10.48 3.87 -13.51
C VAL A 78 -9.51 2.99 -12.71
N ARG A 79 -9.80 2.78 -11.42
CA ARG A 79 -9.01 1.90 -10.55
C ARG A 79 -8.92 0.47 -11.10
N ASP A 80 -10.04 -0.10 -11.53
CA ASP A 80 -10.10 -1.49 -12.01
C ASP A 80 -9.34 -1.65 -13.34
N GLU A 81 -9.43 -0.69 -14.25
CA GLU A 81 -8.62 -0.70 -15.49
C GLU A 81 -7.13 -0.46 -15.21
N ALA A 82 -6.80 0.40 -14.25
CA ALA A 82 -5.42 0.64 -13.85
C ALA A 82 -4.77 -0.63 -13.28
N TRP A 83 -5.45 -1.35 -12.38
CA TRP A 83 -4.94 -2.60 -11.82
C TRP A 83 -4.61 -3.66 -12.88
N LYS A 84 -5.44 -3.80 -13.92
CA LYS A 84 -5.16 -4.70 -15.05
C LYS A 84 -3.85 -4.34 -15.74
N LYS A 85 -3.62 -3.04 -15.96
CA LYS A 85 -2.39 -2.53 -16.59
C LYS A 85 -1.19 -2.72 -15.68
N MET A 86 -1.33 -2.43 -14.39
CA MET A 86 -0.26 -2.57 -13.40
C MET A 86 0.23 -4.01 -13.26
N MET A 87 -0.68 -4.99 -13.22
CA MET A 87 -0.29 -6.40 -13.15
C MET A 87 0.47 -6.88 -14.38
N ALA A 88 0.26 -6.23 -15.53
CA ALA A 88 0.97 -6.50 -16.77
C ALA A 88 2.21 -5.62 -16.97
N ASP A 89 2.43 -4.60 -16.13
CA ASP A 89 3.54 -3.67 -16.29
C ASP A 89 4.85 -4.37 -15.87
N PRO A 90 5.87 -4.41 -16.74
CA PRO A 90 7.15 -5.04 -16.43
C PRO A 90 7.87 -4.39 -15.23
N ARG A 91 7.62 -3.10 -14.95
CA ARG A 91 8.21 -2.38 -13.81
C ARG A 91 7.65 -2.83 -12.46
N MET A 92 6.49 -3.49 -12.46
CA MET A 92 5.81 -3.98 -11.26
C MET A 92 6.08 -5.46 -10.99
N GLN A 93 6.84 -6.13 -11.84
CA GLN A 93 7.13 -7.56 -11.67
C GLN A 93 8.10 -7.78 -10.49
N PRO A 94 7.97 -8.89 -9.74
CA PRO A 94 8.78 -9.12 -8.54
C PRO A 94 10.29 -9.16 -8.75
N ASP A 95 10.76 -9.46 -9.96
CA ASP A 95 12.17 -9.44 -10.34
C ASP A 95 12.71 -8.02 -10.55
N VAL A 96 11.84 -7.07 -10.90
CA VAL A 96 12.21 -5.66 -11.11
C VAL A 96 11.96 -4.82 -9.86
N ASN A 97 10.81 -5.02 -9.20
CA ASN A 97 10.42 -4.31 -7.99
C ASN A 97 10.02 -5.29 -6.88
N PRO A 98 10.99 -6.02 -6.30
CA PRO A 98 10.71 -7.04 -5.29
C PRO A 98 10.04 -6.42 -4.05
N MET A 99 9.05 -7.13 -3.51
CA MET A 99 8.40 -6.72 -2.26
C MET A 99 9.41 -6.80 -1.10
N PRO A 100 9.67 -5.69 -0.39
CA PRO A 100 10.59 -5.68 0.75
C PRO A 100 9.95 -6.16 2.06
N PHE A 101 8.82 -6.86 1.96
CA PHE A 101 7.97 -7.35 3.05
C PHE A 101 7.26 -8.67 2.64
N ASP A 102 6.62 -9.33 3.60
CA ASP A 102 5.85 -10.54 3.34
C ASP A 102 4.46 -10.22 2.74
N GLY A 103 4.35 -10.37 1.42
CA GLY A 103 3.11 -10.14 0.68
C GLY A 103 1.90 -10.98 1.14
N LYS A 104 2.10 -12.08 1.87
CA LYS A 104 0.99 -12.92 2.37
C LYS A 104 0.23 -12.30 3.54
N ARG A 105 0.87 -11.38 4.26
CA ARG A 105 0.30 -10.71 5.45
C ARG A 105 -0.24 -9.32 5.16
N VAL A 106 -0.03 -8.81 3.93
CA VAL A 106 -0.63 -7.56 3.49
C VAL A 106 -2.14 -7.70 3.48
N ILE A 107 -2.81 -6.71 4.07
CA ILE A 107 -4.26 -6.54 3.91
C ILE A 107 -4.50 -5.38 2.96
N PHE A 108 -5.47 -5.54 2.06
CA PHE A 108 -5.84 -4.53 1.08
C PHE A 108 -7.33 -4.56 0.77
N GLY A 109 -7.87 -3.44 0.32
CA GLY A 109 -9.27 -3.32 -0.06
C GLY A 109 -9.58 -2.03 -0.80
N GLY A 110 -10.67 -2.06 -1.58
CA GLY A 110 -11.21 -0.89 -2.26
C GLY A 110 -12.37 -0.27 -1.47
N PHE A 111 -12.41 1.05 -1.40
CA PHE A 111 -13.34 1.82 -0.56
C PHE A 111 -13.91 3.02 -1.33
N GLU A 112 -15.21 3.27 -1.14
CA GLU A 112 -15.86 4.50 -1.57
C GLU A 112 -15.59 5.62 -0.56
N VAL A 113 -15.28 6.83 -1.06
CA VAL A 113 -15.09 8.00 -0.20
C VAL A 113 -16.44 8.57 0.20
N ILE A 114 -16.77 8.47 1.49
CA ILE A 114 -18.04 8.99 2.05
C ILE A 114 -17.91 10.39 2.67
N VAL A 115 -16.69 10.81 3.04
CA VAL A 115 -16.39 12.13 3.63
C VAL A 115 -14.98 12.55 3.18
N GLU A 116 -14.85 13.77 2.66
CA GLU A 116 -13.59 14.44 2.28
C GLU A 116 -13.78 15.95 2.54
N ALA A 117 -12.80 16.63 3.15
CA ALA A 117 -12.91 18.02 3.61
C ALA A 117 -11.71 18.85 3.15
#